data_AF-A0A7C7C8S5-F1
#
_entry.id   AF-A0A7C7C8S5-F1
#
_cell.length_a   1.000
_cell.length_b   1.000
_cell.length_c   1.000
_cell.angle_alpha   90.00
_cell.angle_beta   90.00
_cell.angle_gamma   90.00
#
_symmetry.space_group_name_H-M   'P 1'
#
loop_
_entity.id
_entity.type
_entity.pdbx_description
1 polymer ?
#
loop_
_entity_poly.entity_id
_entity_poly.type
_entity_poly.pdbx_seq_one_letter_code
_entity_poly.pdbx_strand_id
1 'polypeptide(L)'
;MSLDKDKKYSLGTPSLMRGLDKGQECEVKFLTDPKPVETEHGSKFDIQVQLLSHPHESYSSLPKEGRRLTWRTNCHVVRVTVMDLFNNNTEDFQKDWYDCTWTISCKEDGNIWIDA
;
A
#
# COMPACT_ATOMS: atom_id res chain seq x y z
N MET A 1 -25.61 -33.85 -13.72
CA MET A 1 -24.30 -33.18 -13.55
C MET A 1 -24.44 -32.21 -12.39
N SER A 2 -23.97 -32.58 -11.20
CA SER A 2 -24.02 -31.70 -10.03
C SER A 2 -22.85 -30.74 -10.11
N LEU A 3 -23.12 -29.43 -10.07
CA LEU A 3 -22.10 -28.40 -9.87
C LEU A 3 -21.66 -28.46 -8.41
N ASP A 4 -20.41 -28.87 -8.17
CA ASP A 4 -19.76 -28.83 -6.86
C ASP A 4 -19.78 -27.40 -6.29
N LYS A 5 -20.77 -27.10 -5.43
CA LYS A 5 -20.93 -25.81 -4.73
C LYS A 5 -19.96 -25.63 -3.55
N ASP A 6 -19.06 -26.60 -3.31
CA ASP A 6 -18.22 -26.66 -2.11
C ASP A 6 -16.73 -26.41 -2.34
N LYS A 7 -16.34 -25.83 -3.48
CA LYS A 7 -14.97 -25.31 -3.62
C LYS A 7 -14.86 -23.95 -2.95
N LYS A 8 -14.63 -23.96 -1.63
CA LYS A 8 -14.18 -22.77 -0.89
C LYS A 8 -12.73 -22.50 -1.24
N TYR A 9 -12.51 -21.58 -2.18
CA TYR A 9 -11.18 -21.05 -2.44
C TYR A 9 -10.85 -20.00 -1.38
N SER A 10 -9.92 -20.32 -0.48
CA SER A 10 -9.32 -19.32 0.40
C SER A 10 -8.16 -18.66 -0.35
N LEU A 11 -8.22 -17.34 -0.52
CA LEU A 11 -7.12 -16.57 -1.12
C LEU A 11 -5.96 -16.34 -0.14
N GLY A 12 -6.04 -16.90 1.07
CA GLY A 12 -5.10 -16.64 2.16
C GLY A 12 -5.24 -15.24 2.76
N THR A 13 -4.52 -14.99 3.84
CA THR A 13 -4.41 -13.64 4.42
C THR A 13 -3.54 -12.78 3.50
N PRO A 14 -3.92 -11.52 3.22
CA PRO A 14 -3.07 -10.63 2.44
C PRO A 14 -1.67 -10.49 3.07
N SER A 15 -0.63 -10.62 2.25
CA SER A 15 0.75 -10.41 2.72
C SER A 15 0.97 -8.93 3.00
N LEU A 16 1.14 -8.56 4.27
CA LEU A 16 1.30 -7.17 4.68
C LEU A 16 2.74 -6.68 4.47
N MET A 17 2.87 -5.42 4.02
CA MET A 17 4.13 -4.69 4.03
C MET A 17 4.54 -4.38 5.47
N ARG A 18 5.84 -4.51 5.80
CA ARG A 18 6.37 -4.04 7.09
C ARG A 18 6.27 -2.51 7.18
N GLY A 19 6.21 -2.01 8.41
CA GLY A 19 6.27 -0.57 8.67
C GLY A 19 7.68 -0.03 8.45
N LEU A 20 7.75 1.29 8.27
CA LEU A 20 8.99 2.05 8.26
C LEU A 20 9.24 2.63 9.65
N ASP A 21 10.46 2.48 10.16
CA ASP A 21 10.94 3.21 11.32
C ASP A 21 11.28 4.66 10.94
N LYS A 22 11.53 5.52 11.94
CA LYS A 22 11.94 6.90 11.72
C LYS A 22 13.23 6.98 10.88
N GLY A 23 13.24 7.89 9.92
CA GLY A 23 14.35 8.10 8.98
C GLY A 23 14.41 7.08 7.83
N GLN A 24 13.45 6.14 7.76
CA GLN A 24 13.42 5.12 6.70
C GLN A 24 12.50 5.50 5.55
N GLU A 25 12.81 4.96 4.37
CA GLU A 25 12.01 5.10 3.16
C GLU A 25 11.96 3.80 2.37
N CYS A 26 10.92 3.64 1.55
CA CYS A 26 10.78 2.53 0.61
C CYS A 26 10.21 3.02 -0.72
N GLU A 27 10.52 2.32 -1.81
CA GLU A 27 9.96 2.60 -3.12
C GLU A 27 8.88 1.58 -3.48
N VAL A 28 7.75 2.07 -3.99
CA VAL A 28 6.59 1.28 -4.38
C VAL A 28 6.00 1.76 -5.70
N LYS A 29 5.24 0.88 -6.37
CA LYS A 29 4.17 1.30 -7.28
C LYS A 29 2.82 0.99 -6.65
N PHE A 30 1.89 1.94 -6.68
CA PHE A 30 0.54 1.67 -6.22
C PHE A 30 -0.24 0.93 -7.30
N LEU A 31 -0.95 -0.13 -6.89
CA LEU A 31 -1.68 -1.02 -7.78
C LEU A 31 -3.19 -0.93 -7.63
N THR A 32 -3.67 -0.24 -6.58
CA THR A 32 -5.09 -0.02 -6.32
C THR A 32 -5.31 1.32 -5.63
N ASP A 33 -6.54 1.83 -5.72
CA ASP A 33 -7.03 2.89 -4.85
C ASP A 33 -6.96 2.47 -3.37
N PRO A 34 -6.88 3.42 -2.42
CA PRO A 34 -7.06 3.13 -1.01
C PRO A 34 -8.46 2.59 -0.71
N LYS A 35 -8.55 1.41 -0.10
CA LYS A 35 -9.82 0.80 0.30
C LYS A 35 -9.97 0.83 1.82
N PRO A 36 -11.04 1.41 2.37
CA PRO A 36 -11.27 1.40 3.80
C PRO A 36 -11.47 -0.04 4.30
N VAL A 37 -10.82 -0.37 5.40
CA VAL A 37 -10.95 -1.67 6.08
C VAL A 37 -11.11 -1.45 7.57
N GLU A 38 -12.06 -2.16 8.17
CA GLU A 38 -12.21 -2.19 9.62
C GLU A 38 -11.27 -3.23 10.22
N THR A 39 -10.55 -2.82 11.26
CA THR A 39 -9.65 -3.69 12.00
C THR A 39 -9.95 -3.56 13.49
N GLU A 40 -9.49 -4.52 14.30
CA GLU A 40 -9.61 -4.46 15.77
C GLU A 40 -8.96 -3.21 16.38
N HIS A 41 -8.07 -2.55 15.64
CA HIS A 41 -7.37 -1.32 16.04
C HIS A 41 -7.93 -0.06 15.36
N GLY A 42 -9.15 -0.13 14.81
CA GLY A 42 -9.86 0.96 14.14
C GLY A 42 -9.74 0.95 12.62
N SER A 43 -10.34 1.95 11.99
CA SER A 43 -10.41 2.09 10.54
C SER A 43 -9.04 2.37 9.91
N LYS A 44 -8.69 1.59 8.90
CA LYS A 44 -7.47 1.71 8.10
C LYS A 44 -7.81 1.74 6.62
N PHE A 45 -6.78 1.89 5.79
CA PHE A 45 -6.83 1.69 4.35
C PHE A 45 -5.92 0.55 3.96
N ASP A 46 -6.40 -0.32 3.07
CA ASP A 46 -5.59 -1.29 2.35
C ASP A 46 -5.30 -0.76 0.94
N ILE A 47 -4.02 -0.70 0.60
CA ILE A 47 -3.52 -0.34 -0.73
C ILE A 47 -2.62 -1.48 -1.20
N GLN A 48 -2.90 -2.04 -2.38
CA GLN A 48 -1.98 -3.00 -3.00
C GLN A 48 -0.80 -2.25 -3.58
N VAL A 49 0.41 -2.70 -3.25
CA VAL A 49 1.66 -2.12 -3.73
C VAL A 49 2.53 -3.17 -4.37
N GLN A 50 3.28 -2.77 -5.39
CA GLN A 50 4.47 -3.48 -5.84
C GLN A 50 5.67 -2.87 -5.12
N LEU A 51 6.18 -3.55 -4.09
CA LEU A 51 7.33 -3.12 -3.31
C LEU A 51 8.61 -3.34 -4.11
N LEU A 52 9.34 -2.27 -4.38
CA LEU A 52 10.59 -2.29 -5.17
C LEU A 52 11.83 -2.27 -4.28
N SER A 53 11.79 -1.51 -3.19
CA SER A 53 12.85 -1.45 -2.19
C SER A 53 12.25 -1.30 -0.79
N HIS A 54 12.94 -1.79 0.24
CA HIS A 54 12.55 -1.58 1.63
C HIS A 54 13.75 -1.89 2.55
N PRO A 55 14.01 -1.08 3.60
CA PRO A 55 15.20 -1.22 4.45
C PRO A 55 15.15 -2.45 5.38
N HIS A 56 13.96 -2.88 5.77
CA HIS A 56 13.77 -4.09 6.58
C HIS A 56 14.39 -5.35 5.92
N GLU A 57 15.17 -6.11 6.70
CA GLU A 57 15.99 -7.24 6.26
C GLU A 57 15.24 -8.34 5.49
N SER A 58 13.94 -8.52 5.78
CA SER A 58 13.08 -9.49 5.09
C SER A 58 12.90 -9.21 3.59
N TYR A 59 13.34 -8.05 3.12
CA TYR A 59 13.26 -7.60 1.73
C TYR A 59 14.64 -7.43 1.08
N SER A 60 15.71 -7.86 1.73
CA SER A 60 17.09 -7.84 1.20
C SER A 60 17.24 -8.59 -0.14
N SER A 61 16.36 -9.53 -0.43
CA SER A 61 16.35 -10.33 -1.67
C SER A 61 15.05 -10.13 -2.47
N LEU A 62 14.58 -8.89 -2.63
CA LEU A 62 13.45 -8.61 -3.51
C LEU A 62 13.77 -8.98 -4.97
N PRO A 63 12.83 -9.61 -5.71
CA PRO A 63 12.95 -9.78 -7.15
C PRO A 63 13.11 -8.43 -7.87
N LYS A 64 13.66 -8.41 -9.08
CA LYS A 64 13.84 -7.17 -9.86
C LYS A 64 12.50 -6.50 -10.19
N GLU A 65 11.48 -7.31 -10.42
CA GLU A 65 10.10 -6.90 -10.61
C GLU A 65 9.41 -6.50 -9.30
N GLY A 66 10.08 -6.55 -8.16
CA GLY A 66 9.50 -6.27 -6.85
C GLY A 66 8.57 -7.38 -6.34
N ARG A 67 7.85 -7.08 -5.26
CA ARG A 67 6.90 -8.01 -4.64
C ARG A 67 5.56 -7.35 -4.37
N ARG A 68 4.47 -8.00 -4.75
CA ARG A 68 3.12 -7.54 -4.44
C ARG A 68 2.81 -7.75 -2.95
N LEU A 69 2.43 -6.68 -2.26
CA LEU A 69 2.07 -6.66 -0.84
C LEU A 69 0.87 -5.73 -0.61
N THR A 70 0.25 -5.83 0.57
CA THR A 70 -0.72 -4.85 1.05
C THR A 70 -0.05 -3.88 2.00
N TRP A 71 -0.05 -2.60 1.65
CA TRP A 71 0.21 -1.54 2.62
C TRP A 71 -1.08 -1.23 3.36
N ARG A 72 -1.15 -1.66 4.62
CA ARG A 72 -2.28 -1.40 5.52
C ARG A 72 -1.92 -0.24 6.44
N THR A 73 -2.60 0.89 6.28
CA THR A 73 -2.19 2.15 6.90
C THR A 73 -3.37 2.97 7.42
N ASN A 74 -3.16 3.70 8.50
CA ASN A 74 -4.06 4.75 8.99
C ASN A 74 -3.39 6.14 8.97
N CYS A 75 -2.30 6.29 8.20
CA CYS A 75 -1.52 7.51 8.16
C CYS A 75 -2.32 8.71 7.62
N HIS A 76 -2.01 9.88 8.17
CA HIS A 76 -2.72 11.13 7.87
C HIS A 76 -2.68 11.49 6.38
N VAL A 77 -1.52 11.33 5.71
CA VAL A 77 -1.36 11.62 4.28
C VAL A 77 -2.35 10.83 3.40
N VAL A 78 -2.59 9.55 3.73
CA VAL A 78 -3.59 8.75 3.01
C VAL A 78 -4.99 9.23 3.34
N ARG A 79 -5.31 9.35 4.64
CA ARG A 79 -6.64 9.71 5.13
C ARG A 79 -7.16 11.06 4.62
N VAL A 80 -6.26 12.02 4.48
CA VAL A 80 -6.61 13.41 4.16
C VAL A 80 -6.21 13.72 2.73
N THR A 81 -4.92 13.74 2.43
CA THR A 81 -4.41 14.23 1.13
C THR A 81 -4.78 13.30 -0.02
N VAL A 82 -4.45 12.01 0.07
CA VAL A 82 -4.71 11.06 -1.02
C VAL A 82 -6.22 10.91 -1.25
N MET A 83 -6.99 10.66 -0.20
CA MET A 83 -8.45 10.52 -0.33
C MET A 83 -9.13 11.78 -0.88
N ASP A 84 -8.67 12.98 -0.51
CA ASP A 84 -9.19 14.23 -1.07
C ASP A 84 -8.88 14.37 -2.56
N LEU A 85 -7.65 14.05 -2.98
CA LEU A 85 -7.26 14.06 -4.40
C LEU A 85 -8.07 13.07 -5.25
N PHE A 86 -8.35 11.88 -4.69
CA PHE A 86 -9.25 10.90 -5.31
C PHE A 86 -10.69 11.42 -5.42
N ASN A 87 -11.23 12.01 -4.35
CA ASN A 87 -12.61 12.52 -4.31
C ASN A 87 -12.83 13.73 -5.24
N ASN A 88 -11.81 14.56 -5.42
CA ASN A 88 -11.85 15.73 -6.30
C ASN A 88 -11.54 15.38 -7.77
N ASN A 89 -11.40 14.10 -8.13
CA ASN A 89 -11.12 13.61 -9.49
C ASN A 89 -9.99 14.38 -10.19
N THR A 90 -8.87 14.59 -9.48
CA THR A 90 -7.69 15.20 -10.11
C THR A 90 -7.08 14.20 -11.09
N GLU A 91 -7.41 14.32 -12.38
CA GLU A 91 -7.05 13.34 -13.43
C GLU A 91 -5.54 13.07 -13.47
N ASP A 92 -4.71 14.11 -13.35
CA ASP A 92 -3.25 13.99 -13.34
C ASP A 92 -2.76 13.15 -12.14
N PHE A 93 -3.35 13.35 -10.95
CA PHE A 93 -2.94 12.60 -9.76
C PHE A 93 -3.33 11.13 -9.86
N GLN A 94 -4.55 10.80 -10.30
CA GLN A 94 -4.97 9.40 -10.42
C GLN A 94 -4.10 8.66 -11.44
N LYS A 95 -3.71 9.31 -12.53
CA LYS A 95 -2.78 8.72 -13.49
C LYS A 95 -1.40 8.50 -12.86
N ASP A 96 -0.82 9.52 -12.24
CA ASP A 96 0.50 9.43 -11.59
C ASP A 96 0.51 8.37 -10.48
N TRP A 97 -0.59 8.21 -9.76
CA TRP A 97 -0.76 7.19 -8.71
C TRP A 97 -0.42 5.78 -9.23
N TYR A 98 -0.84 5.46 -10.46
CA TYR A 98 -0.63 4.16 -11.07
C TYR A 98 0.64 4.05 -11.92
N ASP A 99 1.06 5.14 -12.57
CA ASP A 99 2.16 5.13 -13.53
C ASP A 99 3.53 5.35 -12.86
N CYS A 100 3.58 6.16 -11.79
CA CYS A 100 4.83 6.55 -11.15
C CYS A 100 5.35 5.49 -10.17
N THR A 101 6.65 5.57 -9.91
CA THR A 101 7.26 4.95 -8.74
C THR A 101 7.23 5.99 -7.63
N TRP A 102 6.77 5.61 -6.45
CA TRP A 102 6.58 6.50 -5.33
C TRP A 102 7.52 6.10 -4.19
N THR A 103 8.11 7.09 -3.54
CA THR A 103 8.83 6.95 -2.29
C THR A 103 7.86 7.17 -1.14
N ILE A 104 7.68 6.16 -0.29
CA ILE A 104 7.03 6.32 1.02
C ILE A 104 8.14 6.53 2.03
N SER A 105 8.12 7.64 2.77
CA SER A 105 9.12 7.93 3.79
C SER A 105 8.48 8.15 5.16
N CYS A 106 9.14 7.63 6.21
CA CYS A 106 8.86 7.95 7.59
C CYS A 106 9.94 8.91 8.06
N LYS A 107 9.61 10.20 8.16
CA LYS A 107 10.57 11.22 8.56
C LYS A 107 10.96 11.05 10.04
N GLU A 108 11.99 11.78 10.49
CA GLU A 108 12.51 11.71 11.88
C GLU A 108 11.45 12.03 12.95
N ASP A 109 10.44 12.82 12.59
CA ASP A 109 9.30 13.14 13.45
C ASP A 109 8.25 12.00 13.53
N GLY A 110 8.38 10.96 12.72
CA GLY A 110 7.45 9.84 12.61
C GLY A 110 6.30 10.06 11.64
N ASN A 111 6.25 11.20 10.94
CA ASN A 111 5.24 11.45 9.93
C ASN A 111 5.55 10.72 8.63
N ILE A 112 4.50 10.17 8.02
CA ILE A 112 4.59 9.49 6.72
C ILE A 112 4.32 10.47 5.59
N TRP A 113 5.18 10.42 4.57
CA TRP A 113 5.09 11.18 3.33
C TRP A 113 5.10 10.23 2.13
N ILE A 114 4.53 10.69 1.01
CA ILE A 114 4.52 9.96 -0.26
C ILE A 114 4.91 10.98 -1.34
N ASP A 115 5.99 10.69 -2.05
CA ASP A 115 6.59 11.55 -3.07
C ASP A 115 6.83 10.74 -4.36
N ALA A 116 6.58 11.32 -5.54
CA ALA A 116 6.81 10.69 -6.85
C ALA A 116 8.14 11.14 -7.48
#